data_AF-A0A0S8EP85-F1
#
_entry.id   AF-A0A0S8EP85-F1
#
_cell.length_a   1.000
_cell.length_b   1.000
_cell.length_c   1.000
_cell.angle_alpha   90.00
_cell.angle_beta   90.00
_cell.angle_gamma   90.00
#
_symmetry.space_group_name_H-M   'P 1'
#
loop_
_entity.id
_entity.type
_entity.pdbx_description
1 polymer ?
#
loop_
_entity_poly.entity_id
_entity_poly.type
_entity_poly.pdbx_seq_one_letter_code
_entity_poly.pdbx_strand_id
1 'polypeptide(L)'
;MILRNAFFSGHPVDRFARCLLAFALPAALIGCDDSADSAPCPGGASAEECVVPPDPCPDRNPLRNLYVGELHIHSSLSFDSEFGGVIAEPRDAYRFARGEALEIPPFEPASARRTTQLRRPLDFAAVTEHAELLAES
;
A
#
# COMPACT_ATOMS: atom_id res chain seq x y z
N MET A 1 64.03 -28.23 18.67
CA MET A 1 65.37 -27.68 18.95
C MET A 1 65.28 -26.16 18.89
N ILE A 2 65.32 -25.52 20.07
CA ILE A 2 65.90 -24.18 20.40
C ILE A 2 65.12 -22.95 19.86
N LEU A 3 64.32 -22.21 20.66
CA LEU A 3 64.57 -21.30 21.81
C LEU A 3 64.67 -19.81 21.41
N ARG A 4 63.82 -18.96 22.02
CA ARG A 4 64.09 -17.69 22.73
C ARG A 4 62.81 -16.81 22.74
N ASN A 5 62.23 -16.46 23.90
CA ASN A 5 62.59 -15.38 24.87
C ASN A 5 62.50 -13.97 24.23
N ALA A 6 61.91 -12.92 24.83
CA ALA A 6 61.61 -12.64 26.23
C ALA A 6 60.60 -11.47 26.41
N PHE A 7 59.90 -11.49 27.56
CA PHE A 7 59.65 -10.41 28.54
C PHE A 7 59.21 -8.99 28.12
N PHE A 8 58.06 -8.57 28.66
CA PHE A 8 57.84 -7.30 29.39
C PHE A 8 56.58 -7.51 30.28
N SER A 9 56.70 -7.82 31.58
CA SER A 9 56.82 -6.91 32.74
C SER A 9 55.59 -6.01 32.99
N GLY A 10 54.74 -6.39 33.97
CA GLY A 10 53.76 -5.52 34.63
C GLY A 10 52.69 -6.26 35.45
N HIS A 11 52.93 -6.47 36.75
CA HIS A 11 51.92 -6.77 37.80
C HIS A 11 51.51 -5.44 38.48
N PRO A 12 50.31 -5.27 39.08
CA PRO A 12 49.86 -5.95 40.33
C PRO A 12 48.40 -6.47 40.30
N VAL A 13 48.11 -7.62 40.92
CA VAL A 13 47.35 -7.82 42.20
C VAL A 13 46.12 -6.92 42.33
N ASP A 14 44.90 -7.33 42.66
CA ASP A 14 44.39 -8.30 43.64
C ASP A 14 42.85 -8.05 43.59
N ARG A 15 41.90 -8.99 43.66
CA ARG A 15 41.29 -9.52 44.91
C ARG A 15 39.80 -9.83 44.70
N PHE A 16 39.30 -10.76 45.54
CA PHE A 16 37.91 -11.01 45.92
C PHE A 16 36.98 -11.67 44.88
N ALA A 17 36.77 -12.97 44.95
CA ALA A 17 35.95 -13.71 45.92
C ALA A 17 34.50 -13.89 45.46
N ARG A 18 34.17 -15.18 45.35
CA ARG A 18 32.86 -15.82 45.27
C ARG A 18 31.75 -15.04 45.97
N CYS A 19 30.59 -14.92 45.32
CA CYS A 19 29.31 -15.03 46.01
C CYS A 19 28.21 -15.45 45.02
N LEU A 20 27.80 -16.72 45.11
CA LEU A 20 26.52 -17.20 44.65
C LEU A 20 25.43 -16.51 45.47
N LEU A 21 24.58 -15.69 44.87
CA LEU A 21 23.36 -15.19 45.49
C LEU A 21 22.22 -15.17 44.48
N ALA A 22 21.15 -15.87 44.85
CA ALA A 22 19.92 -16.06 44.13
C ALA A 22 19.29 -14.73 43.69
N PHE A 23 18.91 -14.63 42.42
CA PHE A 23 18.07 -13.54 41.93
C PHE A 23 16.60 -13.97 42.06
N ALA A 24 15.96 -13.51 43.13
CA ALA A 24 14.51 -13.51 43.25
C ALA A 24 13.94 -12.59 42.16
N LEU A 25 13.01 -13.10 41.36
CA LEU A 25 12.31 -12.36 40.32
C LEU A 25 11.15 -11.59 40.98
N PRO A 26 11.16 -10.24 41.07
CA PRO A 26 9.98 -9.54 41.53
C PRO A 26 8.99 -9.47 40.38
N ALA A 27 7.80 -10.04 40.58
CA ALA A 27 6.64 -9.80 39.73
C ALA A 27 6.22 -8.33 39.89
N ALA A 28 6.74 -7.47 39.01
CA ALA A 28 6.26 -6.11 38.87
C ALA A 28 4.87 -6.17 38.22
N LEU A 29 3.82 -6.01 39.02
CA LEU A 29 2.52 -5.62 38.54
C LEU A 29 2.65 -4.18 38.01
N ILE A 30 2.98 -4.06 36.72
CA ILE A 30 2.75 -2.83 35.97
C ILE A 30 1.23 -2.73 35.83
N GLY A 31 0.62 -1.93 36.71
CA GLY A 31 -0.75 -1.48 36.50
C GLY A 31 -0.78 -0.62 35.24
N CYS A 32 -1.69 -0.92 34.32
CA CYS A 32 -2.05 0.02 33.26
C CYS A 32 -2.75 1.20 33.93
N ASP A 33 -2.10 2.36 33.92
CA ASP A 33 -2.81 3.62 34.13
C ASP A 33 -3.49 3.95 32.80
N ASP A 34 -4.81 3.77 32.74
CA ASP A 34 -5.63 4.20 31.61
C ASP A 34 -5.85 5.72 31.75
N SER A 35 -4.75 6.46 31.81
CA SER A 35 -4.76 7.90 31.65
C SER A 35 -5.06 8.17 30.19
N ALA A 36 -6.34 8.15 29.85
CA ALA A 36 -6.83 8.83 28.67
C ALA A 36 -6.33 10.26 28.78
N ASP A 37 -5.38 10.63 27.93
CA ASP A 37 -4.95 12.01 27.70
C ASP A 37 -6.20 12.82 27.35
N SER A 38 -6.88 13.33 28.36
CA SER A 38 -7.95 14.31 28.22
C SER A 38 -7.25 15.62 27.89
N ALA A 39 -6.92 15.79 26.60
CA ALA A 39 -6.52 17.07 26.08
C ALA A 39 -7.52 18.11 26.59
N PRO A 40 -7.08 19.15 27.33
CA PRO A 40 -7.98 20.12 27.92
C PRO A 40 -8.83 20.76 26.81
N CYS A 41 -10.13 20.79 27.01
CA CYS A 41 -11.05 21.40 26.05
C CYS A 41 -10.62 22.87 25.85
N PRO A 42 -10.48 23.35 24.59
CA PRO A 42 -10.10 24.73 24.34
C PRO A 42 -11.12 25.68 24.99
N GLY A 43 -10.66 26.58 25.86
CA GLY A 43 -11.49 27.65 26.41
C GLY A 43 -12.09 27.44 27.82
N GLY A 44 -11.70 26.40 28.56
CA GLY A 44 -12.07 26.26 29.98
C GLY A 44 -13.54 25.90 30.25
N ALA A 45 -14.19 25.25 29.27
CA ALA A 45 -15.56 24.76 29.39
C ALA A 45 -15.67 23.55 30.36
N SER A 46 -16.83 23.39 31.01
CA SER A 46 -17.11 22.26 31.91
C SER A 46 -17.20 20.93 31.14
N ALA A 47 -17.05 19.81 31.84
CA ALA A 47 -17.08 18.47 31.24
C ALA A 47 -18.40 18.15 30.52
N GLU A 48 -19.52 18.77 30.92
CA GLU A 48 -20.84 18.62 30.28
C GLU A 48 -20.96 19.41 28.96
N GLU A 49 -20.17 20.47 28.78
CA GLU A 49 -20.14 21.30 27.57
C GLU A 49 -19.18 20.70 26.51
N CYS A 50 -18.26 19.83 26.94
CA CYS A 50 -17.26 19.21 26.09
C CYS A 50 -17.74 17.85 25.54
N VAL A 51 -18.96 17.81 25.00
CA VAL A 51 -19.42 16.67 24.21
C VAL A 51 -18.89 16.84 22.80
N VAL A 52 -17.78 16.18 22.48
CA VAL A 52 -17.32 16.06 21.09
C VAL A 52 -18.41 15.32 20.31
N PRO A 53 -19.04 15.93 19.30
CA PRO A 53 -20.03 15.25 18.49
C PRO A 53 -19.40 13.98 17.88
N PRO A 54 -20.13 12.86 17.84
CA PRO A 54 -19.61 11.67 17.19
C PRO A 54 -19.26 12.00 15.74
N ASP A 55 -18.18 11.39 15.29
CA ASP A 55 -17.71 11.54 13.93
C ASP A 55 -18.83 11.19 12.92
N PRO A 56 -19.19 12.10 11.99
CA PRO A 56 -20.25 11.83 11.02
C PRO A 56 -19.88 10.71 10.03
N CYS A 57 -18.60 10.33 9.92
CA CYS A 57 -18.14 9.27 9.03
C CYS A 57 -17.12 8.38 9.73
N PRO A 58 -17.57 7.47 10.63
CA PRO A 58 -16.68 6.61 11.41
C PRO A 58 -15.86 5.67 10.52
N ASP A 59 -16.40 5.27 9.36
CA ASP A 59 -15.76 4.33 8.42
C ASP A 59 -14.94 5.02 7.32
N ARG A 60 -14.60 6.31 7.47
CA ARG A 60 -13.81 6.99 6.43
C ARG A 60 -12.44 6.33 6.26
N ASN A 61 -11.97 6.25 5.02
CA ASN A 61 -10.60 5.83 4.75
C ASN A 61 -9.61 6.91 5.29
N PRO A 62 -8.79 6.61 6.30
CA PRO A 62 -7.85 7.59 6.88
C PRO A 62 -6.75 7.99 5.89
N LEU A 63 -6.42 7.13 4.93
CA LEU A 63 -5.39 7.40 3.92
C LEU A 63 -5.89 8.34 2.82
N ARG A 64 -7.21 8.51 2.70
CA ARG A 64 -7.85 9.36 1.66
C ARG A 64 -7.32 9.05 0.25
N ASN A 65 -7.05 7.77 -0.01
CA ASN A 65 -6.53 7.33 -1.31
C ASN A 65 -7.54 7.70 -2.41
N LEU A 66 -7.06 8.36 -3.47
CA LEU A 66 -7.81 8.57 -4.69
C LEU A 66 -7.54 7.39 -5.64
N TYR A 67 -8.59 6.68 -6.03
CA TYR A 67 -8.52 5.67 -7.09
C TYR A 67 -9.06 6.26 -8.39
N VAL A 68 -8.35 6.02 -9.47
CA VAL A 68 -8.75 6.44 -10.82
C VAL A 68 -8.77 5.23 -11.73
N GLY A 69 -9.92 5.03 -12.35
CA GLY A 69 -10.17 3.92 -13.25
C GLY A 69 -11.21 4.27 -14.28
N GLU A 70 -11.43 3.33 -15.21
CA GLU A 70 -12.46 3.42 -16.23
C GLU A 70 -13.52 2.33 -15.99
N LEU A 71 -14.79 2.71 -16.13
CA LEU A 71 -15.91 1.83 -15.80
C LEU A 71 -16.65 1.31 -17.04
N HIS A 72 -16.34 1.85 -18.22
CA HIS A 72 -17.03 1.54 -19.45
C HIS A 72 -16.02 1.31 -20.58
N ILE A 73 -15.50 0.09 -20.68
CA ILE A 73 -14.59 -0.32 -21.76
C ILE A 73 -15.25 -1.41 -22.58
N HIS A 74 -15.37 -1.20 -23.88
CA HIS A 74 -15.72 -2.25 -24.83
C HIS A 74 -14.46 -2.90 -25.41
N SER A 75 -14.57 -4.18 -25.77
CA SER A 75 -13.53 -4.90 -26.52
C SER A 75 -14.07 -5.43 -27.83
N SER A 76 -13.26 -6.18 -28.59
CA SER A 76 -13.70 -6.92 -29.77
C SER A 76 -14.85 -7.90 -29.51
N LEU A 77 -15.19 -8.18 -28.25
CA LEU A 77 -16.37 -8.99 -27.90
C LEU A 77 -17.69 -8.20 -27.94
N SER A 78 -17.65 -6.86 -28.01
CA SER A 78 -18.86 -6.04 -28.23
C SER A 78 -19.28 -6.06 -29.69
N PHE A 79 -20.58 -6.17 -29.93
CA PHE A 79 -21.14 -6.22 -31.28
C PHE A 79 -20.82 -4.96 -32.11
N ASP A 80 -20.97 -3.77 -31.52
CA ASP A 80 -20.69 -2.48 -32.15
C ASP A 80 -19.20 -2.20 -32.33
N SER A 81 -18.36 -2.64 -31.38
CA SER A 81 -16.91 -2.48 -31.43
C SER A 81 -16.30 -3.31 -32.57
N GLU A 82 -16.73 -4.57 -32.74
CA GLU A 82 -16.28 -5.40 -33.85
C GLU A 82 -16.73 -4.81 -35.20
N PHE A 83 -17.97 -4.34 -35.30
CA PHE A 83 -18.46 -3.66 -36.51
C PHE A 83 -17.73 -2.32 -36.78
N GLY A 84 -17.28 -1.66 -35.71
CA GLY A 84 -16.44 -0.46 -35.72
C GLY A 84 -14.95 -0.73 -35.99
N GLY A 85 -14.54 -1.99 -36.14
CA GLY A 85 -13.16 -2.38 -36.45
C GLY A 85 -12.20 -2.36 -35.24
N VAL A 86 -12.73 -2.44 -34.02
CA VAL A 86 -11.93 -2.66 -32.80
C VAL A 86 -11.50 -4.12 -32.74
N ILE A 87 -10.19 -4.37 -32.81
CA ILE A 87 -9.63 -5.73 -32.73
C ILE A 87 -9.07 -6.09 -31.35
N ALA A 88 -9.06 -5.14 -30.41
CA ALA A 88 -8.44 -5.31 -29.11
C ALA A 88 -9.28 -6.24 -28.21
N GLU A 89 -8.66 -7.31 -27.71
CA GLU A 89 -9.32 -8.28 -26.85
C GLU A 89 -9.43 -7.76 -25.40
N PRO A 90 -10.28 -8.34 -24.53
CA PRO A 90 -10.35 -7.97 -23.11
C PRO A 90 -8.99 -8.03 -22.38
N ARG A 91 -8.10 -8.94 -22.81
CA ARG A 91 -6.72 -9.02 -22.28
C ARG A 91 -5.91 -7.79 -22.65
N ASP A 92 -6.10 -7.22 -23.83
CA ASP A 92 -5.38 -6.03 -24.26
C ASP A 92 -5.89 -4.81 -23.51
N ALA A 93 -7.18 -4.72 -23.20
CA ALA A 93 -7.73 -3.71 -22.30
C ALA A 93 -7.08 -3.78 -20.90
N TYR A 94 -6.91 -4.99 -20.35
CA TYR A 94 -6.18 -5.18 -19.08
C TYR A 94 -4.73 -4.71 -19.17
N ARG A 95 -3.98 -5.12 -20.20
CA ARG A 95 -2.59 -4.70 -20.41
C ARG A 95 -2.45 -3.19 -20.58
N PHE A 96 -3.34 -2.58 -21.35
CA PHE A 96 -3.40 -1.14 -21.56
C PHE A 96 -3.67 -0.39 -20.24
N ALA A 97 -4.62 -0.87 -19.43
CA ALA A 97 -4.90 -0.32 -18.10
C ALA A 97 -3.69 -0.45 -17.15
N ARG A 98 -2.87 -1.50 -17.30
CA ARG A 98 -1.59 -1.66 -16.59
C ARG A 98 -0.47 -0.77 -17.12
N GLY A 99 -0.72 -0.02 -18.19
CA GLY A 99 0.20 0.93 -18.79
C GLY A 99 1.01 0.37 -19.95
N GLU A 100 0.66 -0.80 -20.50
CA GLU A 100 1.26 -1.26 -21.76
C GLU A 100 0.74 -0.45 -22.96
N ALA A 101 1.51 -0.39 -24.04
CA ALA A 101 1.07 0.26 -25.26
C ALA A 101 0.04 -0.63 -26.00
N LEU A 102 -1.00 0.00 -26.53
CA LEU A 102 -2.04 -0.63 -27.35
C LEU A 102 -1.92 -0.18 -28.80
N GLU A 103 -2.01 -1.12 -29.73
CA GLU A 103 -2.04 -0.81 -31.16
C GLU A 103 -3.40 -0.19 -31.53
N ILE A 104 -3.37 0.85 -32.37
CA ILE A 104 -4.56 1.54 -32.87
C ILE A 104 -4.56 1.59 -34.40
N PRO A 105 -5.73 1.75 -35.04
CA PRO A 105 -5.82 1.81 -36.49
C PRO A 105 -4.88 2.84 -37.14
N PRO A 106 -4.44 2.59 -38.38
CA PRO A 106 -4.78 1.44 -39.22
C PRO A 106 -3.96 0.19 -38.90
N PHE A 107 -4.58 -0.98 -39.00
CA PHE A 107 -3.94 -2.29 -38.83
C PHE A 107 -3.44 -2.81 -40.19
N GLU A 108 -2.32 -2.26 -40.66
CA GLU A 108 -1.77 -2.57 -41.99
C GLU A 108 -0.81 -3.78 -41.99
N PRO A 109 -0.80 -4.62 -43.04
CA PRO A 109 0.14 -5.74 -43.17
C PRO A 109 1.60 -5.33 -43.43
N ALA A 110 1.92 -4.05 -43.69
CA ALA A 110 3.26 -3.65 -44.16
C ALA A 110 3.86 -2.33 -43.62
N SER A 111 3.19 -1.50 -42.80
CA SER A 111 3.86 -0.32 -42.21
C SER A 111 3.22 0.24 -40.94
N ALA A 112 4.10 0.72 -40.05
CA ALA A 112 3.89 1.51 -38.83
C ALA A 112 2.52 1.34 -38.14
N ARG A 113 2.41 0.30 -37.32
CA ARG A 113 1.33 0.17 -36.34
C ARG A 113 1.40 1.36 -35.40
N ARG A 114 0.36 2.20 -35.40
CA ARG A 114 0.26 3.30 -34.45
C ARG A 114 0.00 2.69 -33.08
N THR A 115 0.60 3.26 -32.05
CA THR A 115 0.36 2.85 -30.67
C THR A 115 -0.12 4.01 -29.84
N THR A 116 -0.96 3.72 -28.86
CA THR A 116 -1.33 4.64 -27.78
C THR A 116 -0.96 4.02 -26.44
N GLN A 117 -0.69 4.84 -25.43
CA GLN A 117 -0.33 4.39 -24.09
C GLN A 117 -0.87 5.38 -23.07
N LEU A 118 -1.39 4.88 -21.95
CA LEU A 118 -1.79 5.74 -20.86
C LEU A 118 -0.56 6.43 -20.25
N ARG A 119 -0.71 7.71 -19.90
CA ARG A 119 0.35 8.47 -19.20
C ARG A 119 0.70 7.88 -17.84
N ARG A 120 -0.26 7.19 -17.22
CA ARG A 120 -0.10 6.42 -15.98
C ARG A 120 -1.06 5.22 -16.00
N PRO A 121 -0.72 4.10 -15.35
CA PRO A 121 -1.64 2.99 -15.16
C PRO A 121 -2.91 3.41 -14.40
N LEU A 122 -4.02 2.70 -14.65
CA LEU A 122 -5.27 2.82 -13.90
C LEU A 122 -5.22 1.96 -12.63
N ASP A 123 -5.94 2.39 -11.61
CA ASP A 123 -6.11 1.64 -10.36
C ASP A 123 -7.12 0.49 -10.54
N PHE A 124 -8.11 0.69 -11.40
CA PHE A 124 -9.08 -0.32 -11.81
C PHE A 124 -9.59 -0.05 -13.22
N ALA A 125 -10.10 -1.08 -13.87
CA ALA A 125 -10.76 -0.99 -15.17
C ALA A 125 -11.85 -2.05 -15.24
N ALA A 126 -13.00 -1.69 -15.80
CA ALA A 126 -14.11 -2.62 -16.07
C ALA A 126 -14.32 -2.75 -17.58
N VAL A 127 -14.28 -3.99 -18.06
CA VAL A 127 -14.70 -4.34 -19.43
C VAL A 127 -16.20 -4.64 -19.37
N THR A 128 -16.98 -3.87 -20.11
CA THR A 128 -18.44 -3.85 -20.11
C THR A 128 -18.94 -3.97 -21.54
N GLU A 129 -19.22 -5.19 -21.96
CA GLU A 129 -19.80 -5.44 -23.29
C GLU A 129 -21.31 -5.21 -23.26
N HIS A 130 -21.89 -5.03 -24.45
CA HIS A 130 -23.34 -5.08 -24.59
C HIS A 130 -23.89 -6.47 -24.28
N ALA A 131 -25.12 -6.50 -23.78
CA ALA A 131 -25.91 -7.71 -23.76
C ALA A 131 -26.54 -7.90 -25.16
N GLU A 132 -26.30 -9.07 -25.78
CA GLU A 132 -26.82 -9.41 -27.11
C GLU A 132 -26.53 -8.33 -28.19
N LEU A 133 -27.45 -8.13 -29.15
CA LEU A 133 -27.33 -7.19 -30.28
C LEU A 133 -27.65 -5.72 -29.91
N LEU A 134 -27.55 -5.37 -28.63
CA LEU A 134 -27.66 -3.98 -28.23
C LEU A 134 -26.40 -3.26 -28.71
N ALA A 135 -26.58 -2.14 -29.39
CA ALA A 135 -25.53 -1.23 -29.80
C ALA A 135 -25.89 0.15 -29.29
N GLU A 136 -24.88 0.94 -28.92
CA GLU A 136 -25.08 2.35 -28.62
C GLU A 136 -25.53 3.10 -29.88
N SER A 137 -26.64 3.84 -29.74
CA SER A 137 -27.23 4.68 -30.80
C SER A 137 -26.69 6.10 -30.78
#